data_AF-A0A947RF03-F1
#
_entry.id   AF-A0A947RF03-F1
#
_cell.length_a   1.000
_cell.length_b   1.000
_cell.length_c   1.000
_cell.angle_alpha   90.00
_cell.angle_beta   90.00
_cell.angle_gamma   90.00
#
_symmetry.space_group_name_H-M   'P 1'
#
loop_
_entity.id
_entity.type
_entity.pdbx_description
1 polymer ?
#
loop_
_entity_poly.entity_id
_entity_poly.type
_entity_poly.pdbx_seq_one_letter_code
_entity_poly.pdbx_strand_id
1 'polypeptide(L)'
;MKTEIRKTTWSPAKEFLPIILGKEIGDQFEEEDIAKLELFEKGLANELKKEDTIEQAVAKIVKMAVAAEFGASLVAAKGAKQMIETITNGIMHDSELRRQALLIIDRFANV
;
A
#
# COMPACT_ATOMS: atom_id res chain seq x y z
N MET A 1 -35.31 -14.54 -16.42
CA MET A 1 -34.31 -13.48 -16.23
C MET A 1 -33.01 -14.13 -15.84
N LYS A 2 -31.97 -14.03 -16.67
CA LYS A 2 -30.61 -14.42 -16.27
C LYS A 2 -30.06 -13.23 -15.48
N THR A 3 -29.83 -13.42 -14.19
CA THR A 3 -29.18 -12.42 -13.34
C THR A 3 -27.73 -12.36 -13.78
N GLU A 4 -27.39 -11.35 -14.59
CA GLU A 4 -26.00 -11.05 -14.92
C GLU A 4 -25.33 -10.58 -13.63
N ILE A 5 -24.56 -11.47 -13.01
CA ILE A 5 -23.60 -11.12 -11.97
C ILE A 5 -22.58 -10.22 -12.65
N ARG A 6 -22.75 -8.91 -12.51
CA ARG A 6 -21.73 -7.94 -12.91
C ARG A 6 -20.49 -8.25 -12.07
N LYS A 7 -19.54 -9.00 -12.64
CA LYS A 7 -18.20 -9.08 -12.08
C LYS A 7 -17.68 -7.66 -12.01
N THR A 8 -17.34 -7.20 -10.81
CA THR A 8 -16.65 -5.93 -10.62
C THR A 8 -15.27 -6.11 -11.23
N THR A 9 -15.12 -5.81 -12.51
CA THR A 9 -13.81 -5.74 -13.14
C THR A 9 -13.08 -4.60 -12.46
N TRP A 10 -12.06 -4.94 -11.68
CA TRP A 10 -11.09 -3.99 -11.20
C TRP A 10 -10.54 -3.24 -12.43
N SER A 11 -10.99 -2.01 -12.59
CA SER A 11 -10.37 -1.07 -13.51
C SER A 11 -9.39 -0.30 -12.65
N PRO A 12 -8.10 -0.27 -12.99
CA PRO A 12 -7.16 0.57 -12.30
C PRO A 12 -7.68 2.00 -12.47
N ALA A 13 -8.26 2.57 -11.43
CA ALA A 13 -8.27 4.00 -11.29
C ALA A 13 -6.81 4.38 -11.01
N LYS A 14 -6.00 4.36 -12.08
CA LYS A 14 -4.59 4.77 -12.18
C LYS A 14 -3.58 3.71 -11.68
N GLU A 15 -2.90 3.08 -12.64
CA GLU A 15 -1.44 2.80 -12.73
C GLU A 15 -0.64 2.19 -11.55
N PHE A 16 -1.25 1.68 -10.47
CA PHE A 16 -0.50 1.24 -9.29
C PHE A 16 0.20 -0.13 -9.40
N LEU A 17 -0.57 -1.17 -9.71
CA LEU A 17 -0.12 -2.56 -9.58
C LEU A 17 0.81 -3.07 -10.71
N PRO A 18 0.70 -2.64 -11.98
CA PRO A 18 1.52 -3.21 -13.05
C PRO A 18 3.03 -2.95 -12.92
N ILE A 19 3.43 -1.86 -12.24
CA ILE A 19 4.83 -1.44 -12.15
C ILE A 19 5.56 -2.15 -11.00
N ILE A 20 4.87 -2.43 -9.89
CA ILE A 20 5.46 -3.02 -8.67
C ILE A 20 5.22 -4.53 -8.60
N LEU A 21 4.04 -5.00 -9.03
CA LEU A 21 3.63 -6.40 -8.95
C LEU A 21 3.77 -7.15 -10.28
N GLY A 22 4.02 -6.43 -11.38
CA GLY A 22 4.03 -7.00 -12.72
C GLY A 22 2.61 -7.09 -13.31
N LYS A 23 2.51 -6.99 -14.64
CA LYS A 23 1.24 -6.98 -15.39
C LYS A 23 0.37 -8.24 -15.21
N GLU A 24 0.92 -9.33 -14.69
CA GLU A 24 0.27 -10.65 -14.62
C GLU A 24 -0.56 -10.89 -13.36
N ILE A 25 -0.44 -10.05 -12.33
CA ILE A 25 -1.09 -10.30 -11.02
C ILE A 25 -2.49 -9.66 -10.92
N GLY A 26 -2.82 -8.69 -11.79
CA GLY A 26 -4.11 -7.98 -11.76
C GLY A 26 -5.34 -8.87 -11.91
N ASP A 27 -5.22 -9.97 -12.65
CA ASP A 27 -6.32 -10.93 -12.89
C ASP A 27 -6.44 -12.01 -11.79
N GLN A 28 -5.55 -12.00 -10.79
CA GLN A 28 -5.49 -13.02 -9.72
C GLN A 28 -5.93 -12.50 -8.34
N PHE A 29 -6.27 -11.21 -8.21
CA PHE A 29 -6.70 -10.66 -6.94
C PHE A 29 -8.17 -10.97 -6.66
N GLU A 30 -8.42 -11.55 -5.48
CA GLU A 30 -9.77 -11.69 -4.95
C GLU A 30 -10.35 -10.32 -4.57
N GLU A 31 -11.68 -10.20 -4.47
CA GLU A 31 -12.35 -8.94 -4.12
C GLU A 31 -11.86 -8.34 -2.79
N GLU A 32 -11.46 -9.20 -1.84
CA GLU A 32 -10.91 -8.78 -0.55
C GLU A 32 -9.55 -8.10 -0.68
N ASP A 33 -8.66 -8.60 -1.55
CA ASP A 33 -7.33 -8.03 -1.76
C ASP A 33 -7.42 -6.67 -2.45
N ILE A 34 -8.37 -6.52 -3.38
CA ILE A 34 -8.68 -5.23 -4.00
C ILE A 34 -9.13 -4.22 -2.94
N ALA A 35 -10.02 -4.62 -2.02
CA ALA A 35 -10.49 -3.74 -0.97
C ALA A 35 -9.37 -3.29 -0.02
N LYS A 36 -8.43 -4.19 0.32
CA LYS A 36 -7.24 -3.85 1.11
C LYS A 36 -6.35 -2.85 0.38
N LEU A 37 -6.11 -3.05 -0.92
CA LEU A 37 -5.30 -2.15 -1.74
C LEU A 37 -5.92 -0.75 -1.83
N GLU A 38 -7.25 -0.65 -2.02
CA GLU A 38 -7.93 0.64 -2.01
C GLU A 38 -7.82 1.35 -0.66
N LEU A 39 -7.94 0.60 0.45
CA LEU A 39 -7.80 1.17 1.79
C LEU A 39 -6.37 1.67 2.03
N PHE A 40 -5.37 0.92 1.57
CA PHE A 40 -3.97 1.32 1.60
C PHE A 40 -3.74 2.63 0.82
N GLU A 41 -4.20 2.72 -0.43
CA GLU A 41 -3.99 3.92 -1.26
C GLU A 41 -4.68 5.16 -0.67
N LYS A 42 -5.94 5.02 -0.22
CA LYS A 42 -6.68 6.13 0.41
C LYS A 42 -6.03 6.57 1.72
N GLY A 43 -5.54 5.61 2.52
CA GLY A 43 -4.83 5.91 3.77
C GLY A 43 -3.53 6.66 3.51
N LEU A 44 -2.75 6.19 2.52
CA LEU A 44 -1.46 6.79 2.18
C LEU A 44 -1.60 8.21 1.62
N ALA A 45 -2.61 8.46 0.78
CA ALA A 45 -2.92 9.79 0.26
C ALA A 45 -3.19 10.83 1.36
N ASN A 46 -3.74 10.40 2.50
CA ASN A 46 -4.06 11.29 3.62
C ASN A 46 -2.87 11.49 4.58
N GLU A 47 -2.03 10.47 4.74
CA GLU A 47 -0.95 10.47 5.73
C GLU A 47 0.37 11.03 5.18
N LEU A 48 0.66 10.82 3.88
CA LEU A 48 1.94 11.20 3.26
C LEU A 48 1.98 12.71 3.00
N LYS A 49 3.08 13.37 3.41
CA LYS A 49 3.26 14.82 3.31
C LYS A 49 4.54 15.15 2.56
N LYS A 50 4.56 16.31 1.91
CA LYS A 50 5.73 16.79 1.15
C LYS A 50 6.95 17.07 2.04
N GLU A 51 6.72 17.39 3.32
CA GLU A 51 7.79 17.59 4.30
C GLU A 51 8.34 16.31 4.94
N ASP A 52 7.78 15.14 4.63
CA ASP A 52 8.27 13.89 5.21
C ASP A 52 9.69 13.57 4.74
N THR A 53 10.54 13.10 5.65
CA THR A 53 11.79 12.43 5.23
C THR A 53 11.46 11.10 4.55
N ILE A 54 12.42 10.55 3.80
CA ILE A 54 12.24 9.24 3.16
C ILE A 54 11.89 8.18 4.22
N GLU A 55 12.59 8.15 5.35
CA GLU A 55 12.30 7.21 6.45
C GLU A 55 10.89 7.38 7.01
N GLN A 56 10.42 8.62 7.17
CA GLN A 56 9.07 8.91 7.65
C GLN A 56 8.01 8.45 6.66
N ALA A 57 8.22 8.71 5.36
CA ALA A 57 7.32 8.29 4.30
C ALA A 57 7.26 6.75 4.17
N VAL A 58 8.41 6.06 4.26
CA VAL A 58 8.47 4.59 4.29
C VAL A 58 7.76 4.04 5.52
N ALA A 59 7.96 4.64 6.71
CA ALA A 59 7.25 4.21 7.91
C ALA A 59 5.73 4.37 7.79
N LYS A 60 5.24 5.42 7.12
CA LYS A 60 3.81 5.61 6.82
C LYS A 60 3.28 4.58 5.83
N ILE A 61 4.05 4.25 4.79
CA ILE A 61 3.74 3.14 3.86
C ILE A 61 3.54 1.84 4.67
N VAL A 62 4.51 1.48 5.50
CA VAL A 62 4.43 0.26 6.33
C VAL A 62 3.24 0.29 7.26
N LYS A 63 3.01 1.42 7.96
CA LYS A 63 1.86 1.59 8.86
C LYS A 63 0.53 1.38 8.13
N MET A 64 0.37 1.94 6.93
CA MET A 64 -0.86 1.79 6.14
C MET A 64 -1.04 0.38 5.59
N ALA A 65 0.06 -0.27 5.16
CA ALA A 65 0.00 -1.65 4.69
C ALA A 65 -0.44 -2.60 5.82
N VAL A 66 0.11 -2.43 7.02
CA VAL A 66 -0.30 -3.21 8.21
C VAL A 66 -1.76 -2.93 8.58
N ALA A 67 -2.21 -1.67 8.51
CA ALA A 67 -3.59 -1.31 8.79
C ALA A 67 -4.57 -1.92 7.77
N ALA A 68 -4.19 -1.98 6.50
CA ALA A 68 -5.00 -2.59 5.44
C ALA A 68 -5.07 -4.11 5.60
N GLU A 69 -3.95 -4.75 5.93
CA GLU A 69 -3.89 -6.21 6.03
C GLU A 69 -4.57 -6.75 7.30
N PHE A 70 -4.35 -6.11 8.44
CA PHE A 70 -4.74 -6.63 9.76
C PHE A 70 -5.73 -5.75 10.52
N GLY A 71 -6.14 -4.63 9.93
CA GLY A 71 -7.04 -3.66 10.54
C GLY A 71 -6.33 -2.61 11.40
N ALA A 72 -6.99 -1.47 11.59
CA ALA A 72 -6.47 -0.31 12.32
C ALA A 72 -6.19 -0.61 13.81
N SER A 73 -6.88 -1.59 14.40
CA SER A 73 -6.69 -2.00 15.79
C SER A 73 -5.29 -2.56 16.05
N LEU A 74 -4.70 -3.27 15.09
CA LEU A 74 -3.34 -3.80 15.23
C LEU A 74 -2.33 -2.65 15.28
N VAL A 75 -2.47 -1.66 14.39
CA VAL A 75 -1.58 -0.49 14.35
C VAL A 75 -1.67 0.36 15.63
N ALA A 76 -2.81 0.37 16.30
CA ALA A 76 -3.00 1.04 17.58
C ALA A 76 -2.39 0.26 18.78
N ALA A 77 -1.99 -1.00 18.59
CA ALA A 77 -1.42 -1.82 19.65
C ALA A 77 0.01 -1.37 20.01
N LYS A 78 0.37 -1.48 21.29
CA LYS A 78 1.67 -1.02 21.83
C LYS A 78 2.89 -1.63 21.12
N GLY A 79 2.77 -2.87 20.63
CA GLY A 79 3.84 -3.58 19.91
C GLY A 79 3.98 -3.20 18.43
N ALA A 80 2.97 -2.58 17.83
CA ALA A 80 2.98 -2.30 16.40
C ALA A 80 4.03 -1.26 16.00
N LYS A 81 4.37 -0.33 16.89
CA LYS A 81 5.44 0.65 16.64
C LYS A 81 6.77 -0.03 16.34
N GLN A 82 7.18 -0.99 17.19
CA GLN A 82 8.44 -1.72 17.01
C GLN A 82 8.43 -2.58 15.75
N MET A 83 7.29 -3.18 15.42
CA MET A 83 7.11 -3.94 14.18
C MET A 83 7.26 -3.04 12.94
N ILE A 84 6.60 -1.87 12.93
CA ILE A 84 6.70 -0.89 11.84
C ILE A 84 8.14 -0.41 11.68
N GLU A 85 8.83 -0.07 12.77
CA GLU A 85 10.23 0.34 12.74
C GLU A 85 11.14 -0.78 12.20
N THR A 86 10.90 -2.03 12.61
CA THR A 86 11.69 -3.19 12.16
C THR A 86 11.55 -3.41 10.66
N ILE A 87 10.31 -3.37 10.14
CA ILE A 87 10.05 -3.53 8.71
C ILE A 87 10.60 -2.34 7.91
N THR A 88 10.42 -1.12 8.42
CA THR A 88 10.96 0.10 7.81
C THR A 88 12.47 0.00 7.67
N ASN A 89 13.16 -0.43 8.72
CA ASN A 89 14.61 -0.65 8.68
C ASN A 89 14.98 -1.72 7.66
N GLY A 90 14.23 -2.83 7.59
CA GLY A 90 14.44 -3.87 6.57
C GLY A 90 14.35 -3.31 5.14
N ILE A 91 13.30 -2.53 4.85
CA ILE A 91 13.12 -1.86 3.55
C ILE A 91 14.26 -0.90 3.25
N MET A 92 14.70 -0.11 4.22
CA MET A 92 15.74 0.91 4.01
C MET A 92 17.13 0.31 3.75
N HIS A 93 17.41 -0.89 4.27
CA HIS A 93 18.67 -1.59 4.09
C HIS A 93 18.71 -2.48 2.83
N ASP A 94 17.56 -2.75 2.21
CA ASP A 94 17.46 -3.47 0.95
C ASP A 94 17.30 -2.50 -0.23
N SER A 95 18.22 -2.56 -1.21
CA SER A 95 18.20 -1.61 -2.33
C SER A 95 16.99 -1.75 -3.24
N GLU A 96 16.45 -2.95 -3.41
CA GLU A 96 15.31 -3.20 -4.27
C GLU A 96 14.02 -2.75 -3.60
N LEU A 97 13.81 -3.13 -2.34
CA LEU A 97 12.64 -2.69 -1.56
C LEU A 97 12.64 -1.18 -1.35
N ARG A 98 13.81 -0.58 -1.07
CA ARG A 98 13.93 0.89 -0.99
C ARG A 98 13.55 1.57 -2.29
N ARG A 99 13.98 1.03 -3.44
CA ARG A 99 13.60 1.57 -4.76
C ARG A 99 12.09 1.49 -4.97
N GLN A 100 11.47 0.36 -4.65
CA GLN A 100 10.01 0.20 -4.75
C GLN A 100 9.26 1.19 -3.86
N ALA A 101 9.71 1.37 -2.62
CA ALA A 101 9.10 2.33 -1.70
C ALA A 101 9.24 3.78 -2.21
N LEU A 102 10.40 4.16 -2.75
CA LEU A 102 10.60 5.49 -3.35
C LEU A 102 9.69 5.75 -4.54
N LEU A 103 9.44 4.74 -5.39
CA LEU A 103 8.49 4.87 -6.51
C LEU A 103 7.06 5.12 -6.01
N ILE A 104 6.67 4.48 -4.90
CA ILE A 104 5.38 4.77 -4.27
C ILE A 104 5.36 6.23 -3.78
N ILE A 105 6.37 6.66 -3.04
CA ILE A 105 6.45 8.01 -2.48
C ILE A 105 6.36 9.08 -3.58
N ASP A 106 7.16 8.92 -4.64
CA ASP A 106 7.20 9.86 -5.77
C ASP A 106 5.82 10.06 -6.43
N ARG A 107 5.05 8.97 -6.56
CA ARG A 107 3.68 9.06 -7.08
C ARG A 107 2.75 9.89 -6.20
N PHE A 108 2.80 9.68 -4.89
CA PHE A 108 1.96 10.42 -3.94
C PHE A 108 2.44 11.87 -3.73
N ALA A 109 3.70 12.19 -4.05
CA ALA A 109 4.20 13.56 -4.01
C ALA A 109 3.67 14.44 -5.15
N ASN A 110 3.22 13.83 -6.25
CA ASN A 110 2.72 14.50 -7.46
C ASN A 110 1.20 14.75 -7.47
N VAL A 111 0.49 14.40 -6.40
CA VAL A 111 -0.95 14.65 -6.18
C VAL A 111 -1.14 15.82 -5.23
#